data_AF-A0A7X1P6V7-F1
#
_entry.id   AF-A0A7X1P6V7-F1
#
_cell.length_a   1.000
_cell.length_b   1.000
_cell.length_c   1.000
_cell.angle_alpha   90.00
_cell.angle_beta   90.00
_cell.angle_gamma   90.00
#
_symmetry.space_group_name_H-M   'P 1'
#
loop_
_entity.id
_entity.type
_entity.pdbx_description
1 polymer ?
#
loop_
_entity_poly.entity_id
_entity_poly.type
_entity_poly.pdbx_seq_one_letter_code
_entity_poly.pdbx_strand_id
1 'polypeptide(L)' 'MLIVTHHMKFARSSDRVLFFDAGVIVEDATPQTIFESPRDERVRRFVAAVSEVEEGAWAR' A
#
# COMPACT_ATOMS: atom_id res chain seq x y z
N MET A 1 -12.93 6.18 -10.69
CA MET A 1 -13.70 5.53 -9.61
C MET A 1 -12.90 5.64 -8.33
N LEU A 2 -13.53 5.91 -7.18
CA LEU A 2 -12.85 5.98 -5.89
C LEU A 2 -13.21 4.74 -5.07
N ILE A 3 -12.20 4.08 -4.51
CA ILE A 3 -12.37 2.90 -3.65
C ILE A 3 -11.48 3.08 -2.43
N VAL A 4 -12.01 2.75 -1.25
CA VAL A 4 -11.25 2.61 0.00
C VAL A 4 -11.22 1.14 0.35
N THR A 5 -10.02 0.57 0.52
CA THR A 5 -9.87 -0.87 0.74
C THR A 5 -8.61 -1.21 1.53
N HIS A 6 -8.70 -2.26 2.34
CA HIS A 6 -7.56 -2.91 2.99
C HIS A 6 -7.03 -4.11 2.18
N HIS A 7 -7.63 -4.41 1.02
CA HIS A 7 -7.24 -5.52 0.17
C HIS A 7 -6.23 -5.01 -0.88
N MET A 8 -4.95 -5.31 -0.67
CA MET A 8 -3.85 -4.73 -1.47
C MET A 8 -3.88 -5.13 -2.94
N LYS A 9 -4.45 -6.29 -3.30
CA LYS A 9 -4.66 -6.69 -4.69
C LYS A 9 -5.50 -5.69 -5.48
N PHE A 10 -6.52 -5.08 -4.86
CA PHE A 10 -7.32 -4.03 -5.50
C PHE A 10 -6.58 -2.72 -5.61
N ALA A 11 -5.78 -2.37 -4.59
CA ALA A 11 -4.93 -1.18 -4.64
C ALA A 11 -3.89 -1.29 -5.77
N ARG A 12 -3.31 -2.48 -5.97
CA ARG A 12 -2.37 -2.78 -7.07
C ARG A 12 -2.98 -2.67 -8.46
N SER A 13 -4.28 -2.94 -8.62
CA SER A 13 -4.99 -2.83 -9.89
C SER A 13 -5.57 -1.44 -10.18
N SER A 14 -5.31 -0.44 -9.34
CA SER A 14 -5.81 0.92 -9.50
C SER A 14 -4.89 1.78 -10.39
N ASP A 15 -5.38 2.91 -10.89
CA ASP A 15 -4.55 3.86 -11.63
C ASP A 15 -3.66 4.72 -10.70
N ARG A 16 -4.15 4.96 -9.48
CA ARG A 16 -3.52 5.84 -8.49
C ARG A 16 -3.88 5.39 -7.08
N VAL A 17 -2.91 5.46 -6.18
CA VAL A 17 -3.05 5.05 -4.78
C VAL A 17 -2.72 6.25 -3.89
N LEU A 18 -3.64 6.57 -2.98
CA LEU A 18 -3.44 7.57 -1.95
C LEU A 18 -3.28 6.85 -0.61
N PHE A 19 -2.10 6.98 0.01
CA PHE A 19 -1.85 6.48 1.35
C PHE A 19 -2.17 7.55 2.38
N PHE A 20 -3.00 7.20 3.35
CA PHE A 20 -3.43 8.10 4.43
C PHE A 20 -2.85 7.64 5.76
N ASP A 21 -2.39 8.60 6.56
CA ASP A 21 -1.99 8.41 7.96
C ASP A 21 -2.31 9.68 8.74
N ALA A 22 -2.79 9.53 9.98
CA ALA A 22 -3.13 10.65 10.87
C ALA A 22 -4.00 11.76 10.23
N GLY A 23 -4.91 11.39 9.32
CA GLY A 23 -5.80 12.33 8.64
C GLY A 23 -5.18 13.15 7.50
N VAL A 24 -3.95 12.83 7.09
CA VAL A 24 -3.28 13.47 5.94
C VAL A 24 -2.97 12.47 4.84
N ILE A 25 -2.94 12.94 3.59
CA ILE A 25 -2.39 12.17 2.47
C ILE A 25 -0.87 12.23 2.61
N VAL A 26 -0.28 11.09 2.93
CA VAL A 26 1.16 10.94 3.08
C VAL A 26 1.83 10.79 1.73
N GLU A 27 1.24 9.96 0.87
CA GLU A 27 1.78 9.70 -0.45
C GLU A 27 0.64 9.51 -1.45
N ASP A 28 0.86 10.03 -2.64
CA ASP A 28 -0.06 10.01 -3.75
C ASP A 28 0.72 9.66 -5.02
N ALA A 29 0.65 8.40 -5.44
CA ALA A 29 1.47 7.89 -6.53
C ALA A 29 0.79 6.72 -7.26
N THR A 30 1.44 6.21 -8.31
CA THR A 30 0.99 4.98 -8.96
C THR A 30 1.15 3.79 -8.00
N PRO A 31 0.39 2.70 -8.18
CA PRO A 31 0.58 1.51 -7.36
C PRO A 31 2.01 0.99 -7.43
N GLN A 32 2.62 1.02 -8.63
CA GLN A 32 4.02 0.60 -8.79
C GLN A 32 4.96 1.38 -7.87
N THR A 33 4.84 2.72 -7.82
CA THR A 33 5.64 3.53 -6.90
C THR A 33 5.33 3.19 -5.45
N ILE A 34 4.07 3.12 -5.03
CA ILE A 34 3.72 2.84 -3.63
C ILE A 34 4.26 1.49 -3.16
N PHE A 35 4.15 0.43 -3.98
CA PHE A 35 4.48 -0.92 -3.56
C PHE A 35 5.92 -1.36 -3.85
N GLU A 36 6.60 -0.79 -4.84
CA GLU A 36 7.98 -1.18 -5.21
C GLU A 36 9.02 -0.14 -4.79
N SER A 37 8.65 1.15 -4.81
CA SER A 37 9.58 2.26 -4.54
C SER A 37 8.93 3.41 -3.75
N PRO A 38 8.33 3.13 -2.58
CA PRO A 38 7.65 4.16 -1.79
C PRO A 38 8.62 5.25 -1.35
N ARG A 39 8.16 6.49 -1.40
CA ARG A 39 8.97 7.68 -1.11
C ARG A 39 8.95 8.02 0.37
N ASP A 40 7.80 7.90 1.03
CA ASP A 40 7.67 8.16 2.47
C ASP A 40 8.02 6.91 3.28
N GLU A 41 8.76 7.11 4.36
CA GLU A 41 9.23 6.05 5.25
C GLU A 41 8.07 5.31 5.95
N ARG A 42 6.95 5.98 6.21
CA ARG A 42 5.75 5.36 6.78
C ARG A 42 5.10 4.40 5.79
N VAL A 43 5.04 4.78 4.51
CA VAL A 43 4.52 3.93 3.44
C VAL A 43 5.42 2.72 3.26
N ARG A 44 6.74 2.93 3.26
CA ARG A 44 7.72 1.83 3.20
C ARG A 44 7.53 0.81 4.33
N ARG A 45 7.40 1.29 5.57
CA ARG A 45 7.14 0.43 6.73
C ARG A 45 5.82 -0.33 6.62
N PHE A 46 4.76 0.34 6.15
CA PHE A 46 3.47 -0.30 5.93
C PHE A 46 3.55 -1.42 4.88
N VAL A 47 4.13 -1.13 3.71
CA VAL A 47 4.24 -2.09 2.61
C VAL A 47 5.09 -3.30 3.04
N ALA A 48 6.21 -3.08 3.73
CA ALA A 48 7.04 -4.17 4.25
C ALA A 48 6.24 -5.09 5.19
N ALA A 49 5.51 -4.53 6.16
CA ALA A 49 4.72 -5.30 7.11
C ALA A 49 3.61 -6.11 6.41
N VAL A 50 2.95 -5.53 5.41
CA VAL A 50 1.92 -6.22 4.61
C VAL A 50 2.51 -7.37 3.79
N SER A 51 3.66 -7.15 3.15
CA SER A 51 4.33 -8.17 2.36
C SER A 51 4.76 -9.37 3.20
N GLU A 52 5.29 -9.15 4.40
CA GLU A 52 5.62 -10.22 5.36
C GLU A 52 4.37 -11.01 5.78
N VAL A 53 3.24 -10.33 5.98
CA VAL A 53 1.97 -10.99 6.34
C VAL A 53 1.44 -11.85 5.19
N GLU A 54 1.54 -11.42 3.94
CA GLU A 54 1.11 -12.22 2.78
C GLU A 54 1.97 -13.49 2.61
N GLU A 55 3.27 -13.43 2.90
CA GLU A 55 4.17 -14.59 2.85
C GLU A 55 3.95 -15.56 4.02
N GLY A 56 3.67 -15.05 5.22
CA GLY A 56 3.48 -15.85 6.43
C GLY A 56 2.07 -16.44 6.61
N ALA A 57 1.04 -15.84 6.02
CA ALA A 57 -0.36 -16.25 6.20
C ALA A 57 -0.71 -17.62 5.58
N TRP A 58 0.15 -18.15 4.70
CA TRP A 58 -0.02 -19.45 4.03
C TRP A 58 1.01 -20.51 4.45
N ALA A 59 1.93 -20.20 5.37
CA ALA A 59 2.96 -21.11 5.85
C ALA A 59 2.50 -22.03 7.00
N ARG A 60 1.19 -22.17 7.21
CA ARG A 60 0.57 -23.13 8.14
C ARG A 60 -0.65 -23.78 7.53
#